data_AF-A0AAN8I708-F1
#
_entry.id   AF-A0AAN8I708-F1
#
_cell.length_a   1.000
_cell.length_b   1.000
_cell.length_c   1.000
_cell.angle_alpha   90.00
_cell.angle_beta   90.00
_cell.angle_gamma   90.00
#
_symmetry.space_group_name_H-M   'P 1'
#
loop_
_entity.id
_entity.type
_entity.pdbx_description
1 polymer ?
#
loop_
_entity_poly.entity_id
_entity_poly.type
_entity_poly.pdbx_seq_one_letter_code
_entity_poly.pdbx_strand_id
1 'polypeptide(L)'
;MTSAYRVSSKVMFAVFGRLGKWSLEASSIDAYIASEDHRGTPAAPGRVVTLIEKSFWQTLHDPHISGDDDYVWGVAYHIIPAKVKEVQEYLDIREINGYSIQYTPFHPSDRDQPDIKCMVYIGMPDNPQFLGALDPQAVALKINESRGPSGENREYLLNLEQALLSLSADSHDEHISDLARRVREMVPPDPPAAEDAKTLPTMHRISSTEEQEEVEKDS
;
A
#
# COMPACT_ATOMS: atom_id res chain seq x y z
N MET A 1 25.02 -2.03 -9.77
CA MET A 1 24.93 -0.61 -9.37
C MET A 1 23.81 -0.49 -8.37
N THR A 2 24.13 -0.08 -7.14
CA THR A 2 23.22 -0.10 -6.00
C THR A 2 22.69 1.31 -5.75
N SER A 3 21.38 1.44 -5.51
CA SER A 3 20.77 2.68 -5.01
C SER A 3 19.73 2.28 -3.97
N ALA A 4 19.91 2.76 -2.73
CA ALA A 4 19.01 2.44 -1.63
C ALA A 4 17.72 3.27 -1.73
N TYR A 5 16.57 2.65 -1.43
CA TYR A 5 15.28 3.33 -1.36
C TYR A 5 14.58 3.05 -0.04
N ARG A 6 14.03 4.12 0.54
CA ARG A 6 13.43 4.17 1.87
C ARG A 6 11.97 3.73 1.82
N VAL A 7 11.68 2.50 2.25
CA VAL A 7 10.31 2.00 2.34
C VAL A 7 9.60 2.62 3.54
N SER A 8 8.47 3.30 3.28
CA SER A 8 7.51 3.81 4.27
C SER A 8 6.12 3.73 3.65
N SER A 9 5.08 3.47 4.46
CA SER A 9 3.66 3.45 4.07
C SER A 9 3.16 2.11 3.46
N LYS A 10 2.00 1.61 3.93
CA LYS A 10 1.48 0.26 3.62
C LYS A 10 0.62 0.21 2.34
N VAL A 11 1.20 -0.05 1.17
CA VAL A 11 0.39 -0.35 -0.03
C VAL A 11 0.90 -1.61 -0.71
N MET A 12 -0.05 -2.49 -1.06
CA MET A 12 0.01 -3.55 -2.07
C MET A 12 1.43 -4.09 -2.37
N PHE A 13 1.90 -5.02 -1.53
CA PHE A 13 3.25 -5.57 -1.63
C PHE A 13 3.33 -6.80 -2.55
N ALA A 14 4.39 -6.85 -3.36
CA ALA A 14 4.95 -8.09 -3.91
C ALA A 14 6.49 -8.05 -4.15
N VAL A 15 7.24 -7.06 -3.56
CA VAL A 15 8.64 -6.54 -3.93
C VAL A 15 9.01 -5.42 -5.24
N PHE A 16 10.40 -5.72 -5.07
CA PHE A 16 11.76 -5.48 -5.73
C PHE A 16 12.10 -6.47 -6.90
N GLY A 17 12.35 -5.96 -8.13
CA GLY A 17 12.42 -6.72 -9.41
C GLY A 17 11.36 -6.49 -10.52
N ARG A 18 11.42 -5.35 -11.26
CA ARG A 18 10.66 -4.93 -12.48
C ARG A 18 9.31 -4.19 -12.29
N LEU A 19 9.01 -3.28 -13.22
CA LEU A 19 7.80 -2.47 -13.34
C LEU A 19 6.74 -3.21 -14.16
N GLY A 20 5.44 -3.05 -13.84
CA GLY A 20 4.39 -3.64 -14.65
C GLY A 20 2.99 -3.07 -14.47
N LYS A 21 2.08 -3.46 -15.38
CA LYS A 21 0.64 -3.34 -15.13
C LYS A 21 0.27 -4.45 -14.14
N TRP A 22 -0.74 -4.23 -13.31
CA TRP A 22 -1.44 -5.37 -12.72
C TRP A 22 -2.66 -5.67 -13.59
N SER A 23 -3.19 -6.86 -13.42
CA SER A 23 -4.62 -7.13 -13.53
C SER A 23 -4.84 -8.34 -12.65
N LEU A 24 -5.59 -8.17 -11.57
CA LEU A 24 -6.47 -9.27 -11.19
C LEU A 24 -7.54 -9.39 -12.28
N GLU A 25 -8.27 -10.50 -12.35
CA GLU A 25 -9.48 -10.52 -13.17
C GLU A 25 -10.53 -9.61 -12.53
N ALA A 26 -10.52 -8.35 -12.98
CA ALA A 26 -11.34 -7.24 -12.51
C ALA A 26 -11.15 -6.95 -11.00
N SER A 27 -10.40 -5.90 -10.65
CA SER A 27 -10.28 -5.41 -9.27
C SER A 27 -10.22 -3.89 -9.18
N SER A 28 -10.74 -3.32 -8.08
CA SER A 28 -10.65 -1.90 -7.76
C SER A 28 -9.88 -1.68 -6.43
N ILE A 29 -9.32 -0.47 -6.26
CA ILE A 29 -8.77 0.05 -4.99
C ILE A 29 -9.66 1.09 -4.31
N ASP A 30 -10.90 1.30 -4.80
CA ASP A 30 -11.87 2.29 -4.31
C ASP A 30 -12.48 1.93 -2.92
N ALA A 31 -11.85 1.00 -2.19
CA ALA A 31 -12.33 0.47 -0.92
C ALA A 31 -11.27 0.52 0.18
N TYR A 32 -11.72 0.74 1.42
CA TYR A 32 -10.84 1.14 2.52
C TYR A 32 -10.84 0.16 3.70
N ILE A 33 -9.68 0.05 4.35
CA ILE A 33 -9.48 -0.58 5.66
C ILE A 33 -9.20 0.49 6.71
N ALA A 34 -9.76 0.31 7.91
CA ALA A 34 -9.44 1.11 9.10
C ALA A 34 -8.04 0.74 9.64
N SER A 35 -7.03 1.60 9.43
CA SER A 35 -5.69 1.36 10.03
C SER A 35 -5.63 1.87 11.47
N GLU A 36 -5.63 0.94 12.42
CA GLU A 36 -5.59 1.19 13.86
C GLU A 36 -4.17 1.08 14.46
N ASP A 37 -3.20 0.73 13.62
CA ASP A 37 -1.89 0.17 13.97
C ASP A 37 -0.69 0.89 13.32
N HIS A 38 -0.89 1.46 12.12
CA HIS A 38 0.14 2.10 11.32
C HIS A 38 -0.14 3.57 11.00
N ARG A 39 -1.32 3.88 10.44
CA ARG A 39 -1.67 5.24 9.97
C ARG A 39 -2.80 5.91 10.78
N GLY A 40 -3.32 5.21 11.78
CA GLY A 40 -4.14 5.76 12.85
C GLY A 40 -3.85 5.07 14.19
N THR A 41 -4.82 5.10 15.08
CA THR A 41 -4.84 4.37 16.37
C THR A 41 -6.21 3.70 16.55
N PRO A 42 -6.42 2.78 17.52
CA PRO A 42 -7.75 2.18 17.73
C PRO A 42 -8.82 3.20 18.16
N ALA A 43 -8.42 4.34 18.75
CA ALA A 43 -9.32 5.44 19.09
C ALA A 43 -9.56 6.42 17.92
N ALA A 44 -8.67 6.42 16.92
CA ALA A 44 -8.72 7.30 15.75
C ALA A 44 -8.16 6.57 14.51
N PRO A 45 -8.91 5.60 13.94
CA PRO A 45 -8.43 4.80 12.81
C PRO A 45 -8.17 5.64 11.56
N GLY A 46 -7.08 5.32 10.87
CA GLY A 46 -6.74 5.83 9.55
C GLY A 46 -7.59 5.21 8.44
N ARG A 47 -7.27 5.55 7.20
CA ARG A 47 -7.78 4.91 5.98
C ARG A 47 -6.59 4.48 5.14
N VAL A 48 -6.50 3.19 4.85
CA VAL A 48 -5.58 2.62 3.86
C VAL A 48 -6.41 1.87 2.82
N VAL A 49 -5.95 1.81 1.58
CA VAL A 49 -6.65 1.11 0.50
C VAL A 49 -6.51 -0.41 0.64
N THR A 50 -7.48 -1.13 0.09
CA THR A 50 -7.40 -2.57 -0.16
C THR A 50 -7.84 -2.86 -1.59
N LEU A 51 -7.46 -4.04 -2.09
CA LEU A 51 -8.06 -4.59 -3.29
C LEU A 51 -9.42 -5.21 -2.95
N ILE A 52 -10.36 -5.09 -3.88
CA ILE A 52 -11.55 -5.94 -3.94
C ILE A 52 -11.82 -6.34 -5.39
N GLU A 53 -12.45 -7.50 -5.59
CA GLU A 53 -12.92 -7.91 -6.92
C GLU A 53 -13.93 -6.89 -7.45
N LYS A 54 -13.90 -6.57 -8.76
CA LYS A 54 -14.83 -5.65 -9.42
C LYS A 54 -16.27 -6.18 -9.36
N SER A 55 -16.42 -7.51 -9.36
CA SER A 55 -17.68 -8.22 -9.09
C SER A 55 -18.32 -7.80 -7.75
N PHE A 56 -17.50 -7.62 -6.71
CA PHE A 56 -17.92 -7.19 -5.37
C PHE A 56 -18.04 -5.66 -5.30
N TRP A 57 -17.09 -4.92 -5.88
CA TRP A 57 -17.15 -3.45 -5.98
C TRP A 57 -18.45 -2.97 -6.67
N GLN A 58 -18.89 -3.65 -7.73
CA GLN A 58 -20.17 -3.39 -8.41
C GLN A 58 -21.41 -3.61 -7.53
N THR A 59 -21.28 -4.24 -6.34
CA THR A 59 -22.36 -4.33 -5.35
C THR A 59 -22.33 -3.20 -4.31
N LEU A 60 -21.23 -2.44 -4.23
CA LEU A 60 -21.09 -1.27 -3.36
C LEU A 60 -21.76 -0.05 -4.01
N HIS A 61 -22.28 0.84 -3.17
CA HIS A 61 -22.78 2.13 -3.64
C HIS A 61 -21.65 3.15 -3.64
N ASP A 62 -20.75 3.04 -4.62
CA ASP A 62 -19.60 3.93 -4.72
C ASP A 62 -20.00 5.32 -5.26
N PRO A 63 -19.71 6.42 -4.54
CA PRO A 63 -19.86 7.78 -5.06
C PRO A 63 -18.75 8.21 -6.03
N HIS A 64 -17.63 7.49 -6.13
CA HIS A 64 -16.65 7.69 -7.20
C HIS A 64 -17.18 7.14 -8.54
N ILE A 65 -17.05 7.96 -9.58
CA ILE A 65 -17.08 7.47 -10.97
C ILE A 65 -15.63 7.15 -11.34
N SER A 66 -15.11 6.02 -10.86
CA SER A 66 -13.91 5.42 -11.45
C SER A 66 -14.21 4.94 -12.88
N GLY A 67 -13.16 4.87 -13.71
CA GLY A 67 -13.31 4.55 -15.14
C GLY A 67 -13.71 3.09 -15.40
N ASP A 68 -13.97 2.76 -16.66
CA ASP A 68 -14.26 1.37 -17.08
C ASP A 68 -13.04 0.42 -16.93
N ASP A 69 -11.87 0.90 -16.49
CA ASP A 69 -10.66 0.10 -16.31
C ASP A 69 -10.89 -1.14 -15.41
N ASP A 70 -10.47 -2.32 -15.90
CA ASP A 70 -10.59 -3.61 -15.20
C ASP A 70 -9.37 -3.96 -14.33
N TYR A 71 -8.43 -3.02 -14.19
CA TYR A 71 -7.09 -3.27 -13.67
C TYR A 71 -6.61 -2.18 -12.72
N VAL A 72 -5.62 -2.54 -11.91
CA VAL A 72 -4.94 -1.65 -10.97
C VAL A 72 -3.49 -1.47 -11.40
N TRP A 73 -2.77 -0.55 -10.76
CA TRP A 73 -1.34 -0.37 -10.93
C TRP A 73 -0.58 -0.66 -9.65
N GLY A 74 0.63 -1.16 -9.81
CA GLY A 74 1.48 -1.59 -8.71
C GLY A 74 2.75 -2.22 -9.23
N VAL A 75 3.56 -2.74 -8.33
CA VAL A 75 4.82 -3.40 -8.68
C VAL A 75 4.74 -4.84 -8.18
N ALA A 76 5.01 -5.81 -9.06
CA ALA A 76 5.10 -7.22 -8.71
C ALA A 76 6.49 -7.74 -9.05
N TYR A 77 7.05 -8.54 -8.16
CA TYR A 77 8.49 -8.73 -8.18
C TYR A 77 8.95 -10.04 -7.46
N HIS A 78 10.22 -10.12 -7.02
CA HIS A 78 10.90 -11.39 -6.75
C HIS A 78 11.69 -11.45 -5.42
N ILE A 79 11.35 -12.42 -4.56
CA ILE A 79 12.14 -12.80 -3.37
C ILE A 79 13.05 -13.97 -3.76
N ILE A 80 14.35 -13.89 -3.44
CA ILE A 80 15.27 -15.00 -3.70
C ILE A 80 14.86 -16.26 -2.90
N PRO A 81 14.95 -17.49 -3.44
CA PRO A 81 14.42 -18.70 -2.80
C PRO A 81 14.85 -18.92 -1.34
N ALA A 82 16.11 -18.60 -1.01
CA ALA A 82 16.65 -18.72 0.35
C ALA A 82 16.00 -17.77 1.39
N LYS A 83 15.30 -16.72 0.94
CA LYS A 83 14.66 -15.70 1.78
C LYS A 83 13.13 -15.74 1.74
N VAL A 84 12.51 -16.56 0.90
CA VAL A 84 11.04 -16.63 0.75
C VAL A 84 10.35 -16.83 2.10
N LYS A 85 10.79 -17.80 2.90
CA LYS A 85 10.21 -18.09 4.21
C LYS A 85 10.36 -16.90 5.18
N GLU A 86 11.56 -16.36 5.31
CA GLU A 86 11.87 -15.24 6.22
C GLU A 86 11.05 -13.99 5.89
N VAL A 87 10.91 -13.68 4.60
CA VAL A 87 10.10 -12.54 4.12
C VAL A 87 8.61 -12.82 4.32
N GLN A 88 8.14 -14.04 4.07
CA GLN A 88 6.74 -14.41 4.31
C GLN A 88 6.38 -14.31 5.81
N GLU A 89 7.19 -14.89 6.71
CA GLU A 89 6.96 -14.80 8.16
C GLU A 89 6.93 -13.33 8.66
N TYR A 90 7.76 -12.45 8.07
CA TYR A 90 7.72 -11.01 8.35
C TYR A 90 6.46 -10.33 7.81
N LEU A 91 5.99 -10.68 6.59
CA LEU A 91 4.79 -10.11 5.99
C LEU A 91 3.52 -10.56 6.73
N ASP A 92 3.42 -11.85 7.11
CA ASP A 92 2.30 -12.42 7.86
C ASP A 92 2.11 -11.75 9.22
N ILE A 93 3.21 -11.42 9.92
CA ILE A 93 3.16 -10.63 11.18
C ILE A 93 2.69 -9.19 10.91
N ARG A 94 3.11 -8.59 9.78
CA ARG A 94 2.82 -7.18 9.49
C ARG A 94 1.39 -6.94 9.00
N GLU A 95 0.79 -7.90 8.30
CA GLU A 95 -0.58 -7.81 7.76
C GLU A 95 -1.61 -8.63 8.58
N ILE A 96 -1.24 -9.04 9.80
CA ILE A 96 -2.03 -9.85 10.74
C ILE A 96 -3.48 -9.36 11.00
N ASN A 97 -3.74 -8.07 10.78
CA ASN A 97 -5.05 -7.43 10.95
C ASN A 97 -5.99 -7.70 9.76
N GLY A 98 -6.28 -8.98 9.51
CA GLY A 98 -7.34 -9.44 8.61
C GLY A 98 -7.05 -9.34 7.10
N TYR A 99 -5.78 -9.26 6.69
CA TYR A 99 -5.43 -9.46 5.29
C TYR A 99 -5.25 -10.94 4.98
N SER A 100 -5.89 -11.43 3.92
CA SER A 100 -5.77 -12.79 3.41
C SER A 100 -4.77 -12.85 2.26
N ILE A 101 -3.98 -13.93 2.19
CA ILE A 101 -3.11 -14.21 1.04
C ILE A 101 -3.97 -14.71 -0.14
N GLN A 102 -3.85 -14.03 -1.27
CA GLN A 102 -4.37 -14.46 -2.57
C GLN A 102 -3.23 -14.65 -3.58
N TYR A 103 -3.51 -15.36 -4.67
CA TYR A 103 -2.55 -15.57 -5.76
C TYR A 103 -3.15 -15.26 -7.13
N THR A 104 -2.66 -14.19 -7.76
CA THR A 104 -3.22 -13.58 -8.98
C THR A 104 -2.21 -13.57 -10.12
N PRO A 105 -2.65 -13.51 -11.40
CA PRO A 105 -1.82 -12.99 -12.48
C PRO A 105 -1.26 -11.59 -12.18
N PHE A 106 -0.12 -11.30 -12.79
CA PHE A 106 0.51 -10.00 -12.95
C PHE A 106 0.98 -9.89 -14.40
N HIS A 107 0.75 -8.74 -15.02
CA HIS A 107 0.88 -8.53 -16.46
C HIS A 107 1.94 -7.44 -16.72
N PRO A 108 3.21 -7.80 -16.98
CA PRO A 108 4.28 -6.82 -17.16
C PRO A 108 3.92 -5.69 -18.15
N SER A 109 4.33 -4.45 -17.83
CA SER A 109 4.05 -3.27 -18.66
C SER A 109 4.83 -3.32 -19.97
N ASP A 110 6.01 -3.95 -19.91
CA ASP A 110 6.73 -4.49 -21.05
C ASP A 110 5.99 -5.73 -21.57
N ARG A 111 5.24 -5.54 -22.66
CA ARG A 111 4.36 -6.55 -23.27
C ARG A 111 5.09 -7.75 -23.87
N ASP A 112 6.42 -7.69 -23.98
CA ASP A 112 7.24 -8.81 -24.46
C ASP A 112 7.57 -9.83 -23.34
N GLN A 113 7.20 -9.53 -22.09
CA GLN A 113 7.37 -10.44 -20.94
C GLN A 113 6.06 -11.22 -20.65
N PRO A 114 6.16 -12.51 -20.27
CA PRO A 114 4.99 -13.33 -19.94
C PRO A 114 4.40 -12.96 -18.57
N ASP A 115 3.12 -13.26 -18.40
CA ASP A 115 2.41 -13.12 -17.13
C ASP A 115 3.05 -13.97 -16.02
N ILE A 116 3.01 -13.45 -14.79
CA ILE A 116 3.60 -14.09 -13.61
C ILE A 116 2.51 -14.31 -12.57
N LYS A 117 2.47 -15.46 -11.89
CA LYS A 117 1.56 -15.68 -10.76
C LYS A 117 2.20 -15.14 -9.47
N CYS A 118 1.65 -14.06 -8.94
CA CYS A 118 2.16 -13.34 -7.78
C CYS A 118 1.29 -13.56 -6.54
N MET A 119 1.93 -13.53 -5.37
CA MET A 119 1.27 -13.56 -4.06
C MET A 119 0.93 -12.12 -3.64
N VAL A 120 -0.29 -11.89 -3.14
CA VAL A 120 -0.76 -10.58 -2.70
C VAL A 120 -1.56 -10.69 -1.41
N TYR A 121 -1.41 -9.71 -0.51
CA TYR A 121 -2.21 -9.60 0.72
C TYR A 121 -3.40 -8.69 0.45
N ILE A 122 -4.63 -9.18 0.70
CA ILE A 122 -5.88 -8.46 0.42
C ILE A 122 -6.72 -8.39 1.70
N GLY A 123 -7.11 -7.17 2.10
CA GLY A 123 -8.11 -6.95 3.15
C GLY A 123 -9.48 -7.26 2.58
N MET A 124 -9.92 -8.51 2.75
CA MET A 124 -11.16 -9.04 2.19
C MET A 124 -12.40 -8.38 2.82
N PRO A 125 -13.59 -8.41 2.17
CA PRO A 125 -14.80 -7.77 2.69
C PRO A 125 -15.35 -8.33 4.01
N ASP A 126 -14.86 -9.48 4.48
CA ASP A 126 -15.17 -10.09 5.77
C ASP A 126 -14.19 -9.67 6.90
N ASN A 127 -13.15 -8.88 6.59
CA ASN A 127 -12.28 -8.25 7.59
C ASN A 127 -13.10 -7.27 8.46
N PRO A 128 -13.07 -7.37 9.81
CA PRO A 128 -13.76 -6.43 10.71
C PRO A 128 -13.38 -4.95 10.55
N GLN A 129 -12.21 -4.65 9.96
CA GLN A 129 -11.75 -3.30 9.64
C GLN A 129 -12.15 -2.82 8.22
N PHE A 130 -12.87 -3.64 7.44
CA PHE A 130 -13.35 -3.27 6.10
C PHE A 130 -14.48 -2.24 6.16
N LEU A 131 -14.34 -1.17 5.37
CA LEU A 131 -15.26 -0.03 5.36
C LEU A 131 -16.06 0.11 4.05
N GLY A 132 -15.73 -0.68 3.03
CA GLY A 132 -16.31 -0.54 1.68
C GLY A 132 -15.88 0.74 0.96
N ALA A 133 -16.68 1.13 -0.02
CA ALA A 133 -16.61 2.44 -0.67
C ALA A 133 -17.19 3.51 0.27
N LEU A 134 -16.62 4.71 0.22
CA LEU A 134 -16.93 5.82 1.13
C LEU A 134 -16.93 7.16 0.37
N ASP A 135 -17.57 8.19 0.94
CA ASP A 135 -17.54 9.54 0.40
C ASP A 135 -16.09 10.06 0.23
N PRO A 136 -15.70 10.59 -0.94
CA PRO A 136 -14.32 10.98 -1.23
C PRO A 136 -13.81 12.08 -0.27
N GLN A 137 -14.69 12.99 0.13
CA GLN A 137 -14.34 14.13 0.97
C GLN A 137 -14.20 13.71 2.44
N ALA A 138 -15.06 12.80 2.92
CA ALA A 138 -14.96 12.20 4.24
C ALA A 138 -13.69 11.34 4.39
N VAL A 139 -13.31 10.60 3.35
CA VAL A 139 -12.04 9.87 3.29
C VAL A 139 -10.86 10.83 3.30
N ALA A 140 -10.82 11.82 2.39
CA ALA A 140 -9.74 12.80 2.34
C ALA A 140 -9.57 13.55 3.67
N LEU A 141 -10.67 13.94 4.32
CA LEU A 141 -10.64 14.56 5.65
C LEU A 141 -10.01 13.61 6.67
N LYS A 142 -10.44 12.34 6.70
CA LYS A 142 -9.90 11.38 7.67
C LYS A 142 -8.43 11.01 7.40
N ILE A 143 -8.00 11.02 6.14
CA ILE A 143 -6.60 10.87 5.74
C ILE A 143 -5.76 12.10 6.15
N ASN A 144 -6.33 13.31 6.12
CA ASN A 144 -5.63 14.50 6.59
C ASN A 144 -5.44 14.51 8.11
N GLU A 145 -6.47 14.10 8.87
CA GLU A 145 -6.46 14.12 10.34
C GLU A 145 -5.67 12.97 11.00
N SER A 146 -5.68 11.77 10.42
CA SER A 146 -5.17 10.57 11.09
C SER A 146 -3.64 10.45 11.07
N ARG A 147 -3.10 10.02 12.21
CA ARG A 147 -1.67 9.73 12.44
C ARG A 147 -1.58 8.46 13.28
N GLY A 148 -0.61 7.60 12.96
CA GLY A 148 -0.32 6.38 13.71
C GLY A 148 1.18 6.16 13.94
N PRO A 149 1.58 5.02 14.53
CA PRO A 149 2.98 4.67 14.81
C PRO A 149 3.91 4.70 13.58
N SER A 150 3.38 4.58 12.37
CA SER A 150 4.16 4.65 11.12
C SER A 150 4.16 6.02 10.44
N GLY A 151 3.56 7.05 11.05
CA GLY A 151 3.51 8.42 10.50
C GLY A 151 2.09 8.89 10.16
N GLU A 152 2.00 9.90 9.31
CA GLU A 152 0.73 10.55 8.93
C GLU A 152 0.00 9.74 7.87
N ASN A 153 -1.33 9.70 7.93
CA ASN A 153 -2.11 9.10 6.86
C ASN A 153 -2.04 9.92 5.56
N ARG A 154 -1.84 11.24 5.66
CA ARG A 154 -1.53 12.16 4.55
C ARG A 154 -0.23 11.80 3.83
N GLU A 155 0.86 11.60 4.57
CA GLU A 155 2.16 11.14 4.03
C GLU A 155 1.98 9.82 3.25
N TYR A 156 1.19 8.89 3.79
CA TYR A 156 0.87 7.62 3.15
C TYR A 156 0.22 7.78 1.76
N LEU A 157 -0.83 8.60 1.65
CA LEU A 157 -1.57 8.76 0.39
C LEU A 157 -0.73 9.48 -0.66
N LEU A 158 -0.02 10.55 -0.27
CA LEU A 158 0.82 11.31 -1.19
C LEU A 158 2.03 10.50 -1.68
N ASN A 159 2.58 9.61 -0.85
CA ASN A 159 3.60 8.66 -1.26
C ASN A 159 3.05 7.59 -2.24
N LEU A 160 1.80 7.14 -2.06
CA LEU A 160 1.16 6.19 -2.99
C LEU A 160 0.95 6.81 -4.37
N GLU A 161 0.29 7.98 -4.44
CA GLU A 161 0.06 8.70 -5.69
C GLU A 161 1.39 8.96 -6.42
N GLN A 162 2.40 9.46 -5.70
CA GLN A 162 3.73 9.70 -6.28
C GLN A 162 4.42 8.40 -6.74
N ALA A 163 4.20 7.27 -6.06
CA ALA A 163 4.72 5.98 -6.49
C ALA A 163 4.04 5.51 -7.80
N LEU A 164 2.70 5.56 -7.87
CA LEU A 164 1.92 5.20 -9.07
C LEU A 164 2.35 6.04 -10.29
N LEU A 165 2.40 7.36 -10.13
CA LEU A 165 2.88 8.31 -11.16
C LEU A 165 4.34 8.09 -11.58
N SER A 166 5.12 7.28 -10.85
CA SER A 166 6.51 6.95 -11.17
C SER A 166 6.70 5.60 -11.87
N LEU A 167 5.68 4.74 -11.96
CA LEU A 167 5.83 3.40 -12.53
C LEU A 167 5.90 3.40 -14.08
N SER A 168 5.12 4.26 -14.73
CA SER A 168 5.05 4.41 -16.19
C SER A 168 4.28 5.69 -16.56
N ALA A 169 4.16 6.00 -17.86
CA ALA A 169 3.29 7.09 -18.34
C ALA A 169 1.78 6.77 -18.24
N ASP A 170 1.41 5.49 -18.20
CA ASP A 170 0.01 5.04 -18.15
C ASP A 170 -0.48 4.81 -16.71
N SER A 171 0.41 4.80 -15.71
CA SER A 171 0.13 4.32 -14.34
C SER A 171 -0.46 5.37 -13.41
N HIS A 172 -1.38 6.15 -13.98
CA HIS A 172 -2.27 7.03 -13.25
C HIS A 172 -3.41 6.21 -12.61
N ASP A 173 -3.93 6.71 -11.49
CA ASP A 173 -5.16 6.23 -10.86
C ASP A 173 -5.98 7.45 -10.45
N GLU A 174 -7.20 7.59 -10.98
CA GLU A 174 -8.05 8.77 -10.76
C GLU A 174 -8.57 8.85 -9.32
N HIS A 175 -8.88 7.71 -8.69
CA HIS A 175 -9.38 7.66 -7.32
C HIS A 175 -8.31 8.17 -6.34
N ILE A 176 -7.09 7.62 -6.43
CA ILE A 176 -5.96 8.05 -5.62
C ILE A 176 -5.61 9.51 -5.89
N SER A 177 -5.65 9.96 -7.14
CA SER A 177 -5.30 11.34 -7.52
C SER A 177 -6.35 12.36 -7.05
N ASP A 178 -7.65 12.02 -7.09
CA ASP A 178 -8.71 12.87 -6.54
C ASP A 178 -8.61 12.99 -5.01
N LEU A 179 -8.39 11.87 -4.30
CA LEU A 179 -8.12 11.89 -2.85
C LEU A 179 -6.88 12.73 -2.54
N ALA A 180 -5.79 12.53 -3.27
CA ALA A 180 -4.52 13.24 -3.04
C ALA A 180 -4.65 14.75 -3.34
N ARG A 181 -5.43 15.13 -4.36
CA ARG A 181 -5.84 16.52 -4.65
C ARG A 181 -6.63 17.13 -3.49
N ARG A 182 -7.69 16.47 -3.01
CA ARG A 182 -8.49 16.93 -1.86
C ARG A 182 -7.65 17.10 -0.60
N VAL A 183 -6.74 16.16 -0.33
CA VAL A 183 -5.82 16.23 0.81
C VAL A 183 -4.81 17.38 0.65
N ARG A 184 -4.31 17.65 -0.57
CA ARG A 184 -3.46 18.84 -0.83
C ARG A 184 -4.19 20.16 -0.55
N GLU A 185 -5.47 20.24 -0.89
CA GLU A 185 -6.32 21.43 -0.65
C GLU A 185 -6.61 21.68 0.84
N MET A 186 -6.43 20.67 1.70
CA MET A 186 -6.55 20.82 3.15
C MET A 186 -5.26 21.33 3.79
N VAL A 187 -5.40 22.13 4.86
CA VAL A 187 -4.29 22.47 5.75
C VAL A 187 -3.82 21.20 6.48
N PRO A 188 -2.50 20.88 6.50
CA PRO A 188 -1.98 19.77 7.31
C PRO A 188 -2.30 19.98 8.80
N PRO A 189 -2.54 18.92 9.58
CA PRO A 189 -2.71 19.04 11.03
C PRO A 189 -1.40 19.52 11.68
N ASP A 190 -1.52 20.24 12.80
CA ASP A 190 -0.36 20.61 13.61
C ASP A 190 0.44 19.36 14.05
N PRO A 191 1.78 19.47 14.19
CA PRO A 191 2.57 18.41 14.76
C PRO A 191 2.12 18.15 16.22
N PRO A 192 2.09 16.88 16.67
CA PRO A 192 1.65 16.55 18.02
C PRO A 192 2.52 17.22 19.08
N ALA A 193 1.93 17.54 20.23
CA ALA A 193 2.67 18.16 21.32
C ALA A 193 3.82 17.26 21.79
N ALA A 194 4.91 17.86 22.26
CA ALA A 194 6.14 17.15 22.63
C ALA A 194 6.01 16.20 23.85
N GLU A 195 4.80 16.07 24.41
CA GLU A 195 4.46 15.12 25.47
C GLU A 195 3.82 13.84 24.91
N ASP A 196 2.97 13.94 23.88
CA ASP A 196 2.35 12.77 23.19
C ASP A 196 3.41 11.90 22.48
N ALA A 197 4.50 12.51 22.03
CA ALA A 197 5.64 11.81 21.45
C ALA A 197 6.33 10.81 22.42
N LYS A 198 6.00 10.82 23.72
CA LYS A 198 6.58 9.94 24.75
C LYS A 198 5.68 8.76 25.14
N THR A 199 4.41 8.76 24.73
CA THR A 199 3.45 7.68 25.06
C THR A 199 3.30 6.65 23.94
N LEU A 200 3.74 6.97 22.72
CA LEU A 200 3.97 6.00 21.65
C LEU A 200 5.04 4.98 22.09
N PRO A 201 4.78 3.67 22.03
CA PRO A 201 5.79 2.67 22.38
C PRO A 201 6.94 2.73 21.37
N THR A 202 8.15 3.02 21.86
CA THR A 202 9.37 2.99 21.05
C THR A 202 9.67 1.57 20.60
N MET A 203 9.18 1.18 19.42
CA MET A 203 9.69 0.00 18.72
C MET A 203 11.21 0.16 18.55
N HIS A 204 11.98 -0.83 19.00
CA HIS A 204 13.41 -0.85 18.74
C HIS A 204 13.65 -0.85 17.23
N ARG A 205 14.27 0.21 16.73
CA ARG A 205 14.76 0.29 15.35
C ARG A 205 15.87 -0.74 15.18
N ILE A 206 15.55 -1.91 14.62
CA ILE A 206 16.52 -2.96 14.32
C ILE A 206 17.38 -2.51 13.13
N SER A 207 18.45 -1.76 13.41
CA SER A 207 19.52 -1.48 12.45
C SER A 207 20.42 -2.71 12.34
N SER A 208 20.19 -3.55 11.33
CA SER A 208 20.96 -4.80 11.14
C SER A 208 21.07 -5.20 9.66
N THR A 209 21.38 -4.26 8.79
CA THR A 209 21.90 -4.52 7.42
C THR A 209 22.97 -3.48 7.06
N GLU A 210 24.02 -3.41 7.87
CA GLU A 210 25.32 -2.87 7.48
C GLU A 210 26.34 -3.99 7.68
N GLU A 211 27.27 -4.13 6.73
CA GLU A 211 28.22 -5.25 6.57
C GLU A 211 27.50 -6.61 6.25
N GLN A 212 27.95 -7.41 5.29
CA GLN A 212 29.29 -7.50 4.68
C GLN A 212 29.26 -7.27 3.15
N GLU A 213 30.07 -6.33 2.67
CA GLU A 213 30.70 -6.45 1.35
C GLU A 213 32.11 -7.04 1.56
N GLU A 214 32.35 -8.29 1.18
CA GLU A 214 33.72 -8.78 0.97
C GLU A 214 33.83 -9.65 -0.30
N VAL A 215 34.37 -9.02 -1.35
CA VAL A 215 35.31 -9.58 -2.33
C VAL A 215 34.91 -10.90 -3.02
N GLU A 216 34.30 -10.77 -4.20
CA GLU A 216 34.71 -11.63 -5.32
C GLU A 216 36.06 -11.13 -5.88
N LYS A 217 37.10 -11.96 -5.75
CA LYS A 217 38.31 -11.88 -6.58
C LYS A 217 38.85 -13.28 -6.86
N ASP A 218 39.15 -13.51 -8.13
CA ASP A 218 40.13 -14.46 -8.66
C ASP A 218 40.03 -15.93 -8.19
N SER A 219 39.18 -16.72 -8.85
CA SER A 219 39.56 -17.98 -9.55
C SER A 219 38.40 -18.61 -10.33
#